data_AF-A0A9N8ZG13-F1
#
_entry.id   AF-A0A9N8ZG13-F1
#
_cell.length_a   1.000
_cell.length_b   1.000
_cell.length_c   1.000
_cell.angle_alpha   90.00
_cell.angle_beta   90.00
_cell.angle_gamma   90.00
#
_symmetry.space_group_name_H-M   'P 1'
#
loop_
_entity.id
_entity.type
_entity.pdbx_description
1 polymer ?
#
loop_
_entity_poly.entity_id
_entity_poly.type
_entity_poly.pdbx_seq_one_letter_code
_entity_poly.pdbx_strand_id
1 'polypeptide(L)'
;MSKVATNFVNQYNLTPQMSIAELSNYAEELVKHLKDAKARDHARNRIQKLGFKAIYDPDITRRSNKEQAINQELREDEEYDCPEFFYLENVQKRLKDCNITNSPTMQNLMDIMIMLSIRSADVANLCVDYYKPSNTDWYDPKYSWYCTGYAKNKKDEPRPLVSMEKDPLLARELLIWIQKAIPNEFPFLIRDKDGDVNVHPINNFLAIYGISSSYLRKIGSDHAIIIHEGKTRSKCNRLCKLALRYKINREASDHYSVMNNRLNTPAPKQENSEVEDIIDLYGEISDDDN
;
A
#
# COMPACT_ATOMS: atom_id res chain seq x y z
N MET A 1 -17.07 9.61 23.35
CA MET A 1 -15.85 10.14 23.98
C MET A 1 -15.45 9.22 25.13
N SER A 2 -14.19 8.76 25.20
CA SER A 2 -13.81 7.63 26.08
C SER A 2 -13.92 7.97 27.57
N LYS A 3 -14.95 7.43 28.25
CA LYS A 3 -15.12 7.47 29.71
C LYS A 3 -13.99 6.72 30.42
N VAL A 4 -13.40 5.72 29.74
CA VAL A 4 -12.30 4.88 30.24
C VAL A 4 -11.07 5.70 30.62
N ALA A 5 -10.59 6.57 29.73
CA ALA A 5 -9.39 7.36 30.00
C ALA A 5 -9.56 8.34 31.18
N THR A 6 -10.76 8.94 31.33
CA THR A 6 -11.04 9.86 32.44
C THR A 6 -11.13 9.09 33.76
N ASN A 7 -11.81 7.94 33.75
CA ASN A 7 -11.92 7.08 34.93
C ASN A 7 -10.54 6.57 35.36
N PHE A 8 -9.69 6.18 34.42
CA PHE A 8 -8.34 5.69 34.71
C PHE A 8 -7.46 6.77 35.35
N VAL A 9 -7.43 7.98 34.78
CA VAL A 9 -6.69 9.12 35.34
C VAL A 9 -7.15 9.42 36.76
N ASN A 10 -8.46 9.41 37.01
CA ASN A 10 -9.01 9.68 38.34
C ASN A 10 -8.74 8.53 39.32
N GLN A 11 -8.87 7.27 38.88
CA GLN A 11 -8.65 6.10 39.72
C GLN A 11 -7.22 6.05 40.27
N TYR A 12 -6.24 6.40 39.44
CA TYR A 12 -4.82 6.38 39.81
C TYR A 12 -4.28 7.77 40.21
N ASN A 13 -5.14 8.78 40.36
CA ASN A 13 -4.77 10.16 40.68
C ASN A 13 -3.63 10.71 39.80
N LEU A 14 -3.65 10.39 38.51
CA LEU A 14 -2.59 10.79 37.59
C LEU A 14 -2.68 12.29 37.32
N THR A 15 -1.54 12.97 37.35
CA THR A 15 -1.47 14.41 37.06
C THR A 15 -0.52 14.70 35.90
N PRO A 16 -0.75 15.76 35.10
CA PRO A 16 0.15 16.15 34.02
C PRO A 16 1.58 16.51 34.48
N GLN A 17 1.79 16.73 35.78
CA GLN A 17 3.07 17.07 36.38
C GLN A 17 3.92 15.84 36.72
N MET A 18 3.33 14.64 36.72
CA MET A 18 4.07 13.40 36.96
C MET A 18 5.14 13.18 35.88
N SER A 19 6.27 12.62 36.30
CA SER A 19 7.36 12.24 35.40
C SER A 19 6.96 11.08 34.49
N ILE A 20 7.69 10.92 33.39
CA ILE A 20 7.50 9.79 32.47
C ILE A 20 7.68 8.45 33.18
N ALA A 21 8.66 8.36 34.09
CA ALA A 21 8.92 7.13 34.84
C ALA A 21 7.73 6.74 35.71
N GLU A 22 7.13 7.71 36.40
CA GLU A 22 5.92 7.49 37.20
C GLU A 22 4.74 7.08 36.34
N LEU A 23 4.52 7.77 35.22
CA LEU A 23 3.41 7.46 34.30
C LEU A 23 3.59 6.11 33.58
N SER A 24 4.84 5.71 33.29
CA SER A 24 5.15 4.46 32.60
C SER A 24 4.74 3.22 33.40
N ASN A 25 4.73 3.31 34.74
CA ASN A 25 4.28 2.23 35.61
C ASN A 25 2.80 1.87 35.40
N TYR A 26 2.01 2.77 34.81
CA TYR A 26 0.58 2.56 34.55
C TYR A 26 0.28 2.19 33.09
N ALA A 27 1.30 2.13 32.23
CA ALA A 27 1.10 1.92 30.79
C ALA A 27 0.47 0.56 30.49
N GLU A 28 0.98 -0.51 31.09
CA GLU A 28 0.44 -1.88 30.89
C GLU A 28 -1.00 -1.99 31.39
N GLU A 29 -1.31 -1.38 32.54
CA GLU A 29 -2.64 -1.42 33.11
C GLU A 29 -3.64 -0.61 32.26
N LEU A 30 -3.24 0.55 31.75
CA LEU A 30 -4.07 1.33 30.83
C LEU A 30 -4.39 0.54 29.56
N VAL A 31 -3.41 -0.19 29.01
CA VAL A 31 -3.60 -1.00 27.78
C VAL A 31 -4.66 -2.09 27.98
N LYS A 32 -4.75 -2.71 29.17
CA LYS A 32 -5.79 -3.72 29.49
C LYS A 32 -7.21 -3.17 29.36
N HIS A 33 -7.39 -1.87 29.57
CA HIS A 33 -8.68 -1.20 29.42
C HIS A 33 -8.99 -0.71 28.00
N LEU A 34 -8.03 -0.80 27.07
CA LEU A 34 -8.13 -0.29 25.70
C LEU A 34 -8.14 -1.43 24.67
N LYS A 35 -9.33 -1.98 24.44
CA LYS A 35 -9.52 -3.23 23.67
C LYS A 35 -9.25 -3.13 22.17
N ASP A 36 -9.36 -1.94 21.58
CA ASP A 36 -9.24 -1.76 20.13
C ASP A 36 -8.53 -0.44 19.77
N ALA A 37 -8.19 -0.28 18.49
CA ALA A 37 -7.46 0.90 18.00
C ALA A 37 -8.26 2.20 18.16
N LYS A 38 -9.59 2.15 18.05
CA LYS A 38 -10.47 3.31 18.19
C LYS A 38 -10.58 3.75 19.65
N ALA A 39 -10.64 2.81 20.58
CA ALA A 39 -10.58 3.05 22.02
C ALA A 39 -9.25 3.70 22.40
N ARG A 40 -8.14 3.23 21.84
CA ARG A 40 -6.80 3.82 22.01
C ARG A 40 -6.74 5.25 21.49
N ASP A 41 -7.24 5.51 20.29
CA ASP A 41 -7.26 6.85 19.70
C ASP A 41 -8.13 7.83 20.50
N HIS A 42 -9.34 7.40 20.89
CA HIS A 42 -10.21 8.19 21.75
C HIS A 42 -9.61 8.43 23.14
N ALA A 43 -8.90 7.46 23.71
CA ALA A 43 -8.19 7.62 24.98
C ALA A 43 -7.05 8.63 24.85
N ARG A 44 -6.22 8.53 23.79
CA ARG A 44 -5.15 9.48 23.48
C ARG A 44 -5.68 10.91 23.38
N ASN A 45 -6.73 11.11 22.58
CA ASN A 45 -7.37 12.41 22.41
C ASN A 45 -7.95 12.96 23.73
N ARG A 46 -8.46 12.08 24.60
CA ARG A 46 -8.97 12.48 25.92
C ARG A 46 -7.84 12.85 26.88
N ILE A 47 -6.77 12.07 26.94
CA ILE A 47 -5.58 12.31 27.78
C ILE A 47 -4.94 13.66 27.43
N GLN A 48 -4.83 13.98 26.14
CA GLN A 48 -4.36 15.30 25.69
C GLN A 48 -5.26 16.43 26.19
N LYS A 49 -6.58 16.27 26.13
CA LYS A 49 -7.54 17.25 26.67
C LYS A 49 -7.48 17.39 28.20
N LEU A 50 -6.96 16.39 28.90
CA LEU A 50 -6.73 16.44 30.35
C LEU A 50 -5.39 17.13 30.71
N GLY A 51 -4.67 17.67 29.73
CA GLY A 51 -3.46 18.47 29.95
C GLY A 51 -2.15 17.69 29.86
N PHE A 52 -2.20 16.38 29.65
CA PHE A 52 -1.00 15.57 29.40
C PHE A 52 -0.45 15.89 28.01
N LYS A 53 0.81 16.31 27.94
CA LYS A 53 1.49 16.61 26.67
C LYS A 53 2.17 15.36 26.12
N ALA A 54 2.18 15.23 24.80
CA ALA A 54 3.00 14.23 24.14
C ALA A 54 4.47 14.55 24.40
N ILE A 55 5.24 13.55 24.84
CA ILE A 55 6.67 13.67 25.05
C ILE A 55 7.39 12.89 23.96
N TYR A 56 8.39 13.52 23.35
CA TYR A 56 9.26 12.88 22.37
C TYR A 56 10.36 12.13 23.12
N ASP A 57 10.33 10.80 23.02
CA ASP A 57 11.39 9.93 23.49
C ASP A 57 12.06 9.29 22.25
N PRO A 58 13.35 9.61 21.99
CA PRO A 58 14.06 9.09 20.83
C PRO A 58 14.27 7.57 20.88
N ASP A 59 14.38 6.96 22.07
CA ASP A 59 14.55 5.52 22.24
C ASP A 59 13.25 4.76 21.99
N ILE A 60 12.12 5.29 22.43
CA ILE A 60 10.79 4.74 22.08
C ILE A 60 10.56 4.87 20.58
N THR A 61 10.88 6.02 20.00
CA THR A 61 10.74 6.26 18.55
C THR A 61 11.60 5.28 17.75
N ARG A 62 12.87 5.09 18.13
CA ARG A 62 13.79 4.13 17.50
C ARG A 62 13.27 2.70 17.58
N ARG A 63 12.80 2.26 18.76
CA ARG A 63 12.24 0.91 18.94
C ARG A 63 10.99 0.69 18.08
N SER A 64 10.05 1.64 18.09
CA SER A 64 8.86 1.58 17.24
C SER A 64 9.19 1.52 15.75
N ASN A 65 10.18 2.29 15.30
CA ASN A 65 10.61 2.24 13.90
C ASN A 65 11.21 0.88 13.52
N LYS A 66 12.02 0.27 14.42
CA LYS A 66 12.58 -1.07 14.22
C LYS A 66 11.48 -2.13 14.17
N GLU A 67 10.51 -2.06 15.06
CA GLU A 67 9.36 -2.99 15.08
C GLU A 67 8.48 -2.83 13.85
N GLN A 68 8.25 -1.61 13.37
CA GLN A 68 7.55 -1.37 12.11
C GLN A 68 8.30 -1.93 10.90
N ALA A 69 9.65 -1.86 10.90
CA ALA A 69 10.49 -2.45 9.86
C ALA A 69 10.43 -3.98 9.87
N ILE A 70 10.55 -4.62 11.05
CA ILE A 70 10.40 -6.08 11.18
C ILE A 70 9.01 -6.54 10.75
N ASN A 71 7.95 -5.87 11.23
CA ASN A 71 6.59 -6.17 10.80
C ASN A 71 6.37 -5.92 9.30
N GLN A 72 7.18 -5.07 8.67
CA GLN A 72 7.14 -4.84 7.25
C GLN A 72 7.79 -6.01 6.49
N GLU A 73 8.95 -6.50 6.95
CA GLU A 73 9.62 -7.70 6.42
C GLU A 73 8.72 -8.94 6.55
N LEU A 74 8.08 -9.15 7.71
CA LEU A 74 7.15 -10.28 7.91
C LEU A 74 5.94 -10.23 6.96
N ARG A 75 5.47 -9.03 6.61
CA ARG A 75 4.38 -8.83 5.62
C ARG A 75 4.85 -9.03 4.17
N GLU A 76 6.15 -9.11 3.93
CA GLU A 76 6.73 -9.36 2.60
C GLU A 76 6.91 -10.86 2.34
N ASP A 77 7.02 -11.67 3.40
CA ASP A 77 7.03 -13.13 3.35
C ASP A 77 5.62 -13.74 3.25
N GLU A 78 4.57 -12.96 3.52
CA GLU A 78 3.19 -13.36 3.25
C GLU A 78 2.94 -13.37 1.73
N GLU A 79 2.73 -14.57 1.18
CA GLU A 79 2.29 -14.74 -0.20
C GLU A 79 0.96 -14.00 -0.40
N TYR A 80 1.02 -12.93 -1.20
CA TYR A 80 -0.14 -12.09 -1.49
C TYR A 80 -0.84 -12.59 -2.74
N ASP A 81 -2.04 -13.14 -2.59
CA ASP A 81 -2.90 -13.47 -3.73
C ASP A 81 -3.72 -12.23 -4.13
N CYS A 82 -3.51 -11.75 -5.36
CA CYS A 82 -4.32 -10.67 -5.90
C CYS A 82 -5.71 -11.21 -6.20
N PRO A 83 -6.80 -10.60 -5.71
CA PRO A 83 -8.14 -11.05 -6.05
C PRO A 83 -8.36 -10.97 -7.57
N GLU A 84 -9.03 -11.96 -8.16
CA GLU A 84 -9.33 -12.02 -9.61
C GLU A 84 -9.94 -10.72 -10.14
N PHE A 85 -10.79 -10.07 -9.33
CA PHE A 85 -11.40 -8.78 -9.64
C PHE A 85 -10.37 -7.70 -9.98
N PHE A 86 -9.17 -7.76 -9.41
CA PHE A 86 -8.07 -6.81 -9.60
C PHE A 86 -6.94 -7.33 -10.49
N TYR A 87 -7.12 -8.46 -11.18
CA TYR A 87 -6.16 -8.89 -12.20
C TYR A 87 -5.96 -7.84 -13.29
N LEU A 88 -4.76 -7.84 -13.86
CA LEU A 88 -4.29 -6.81 -14.79
C LEU A 88 -5.25 -6.62 -15.95
N GLU A 89 -5.60 -7.70 -16.64
CA GLU A 89 -6.50 -7.70 -17.79
C GLU A 89 -7.90 -7.19 -17.43
N ASN A 90 -8.38 -7.52 -16.22
CA ASN A 90 -9.68 -7.11 -15.73
C ASN A 90 -9.71 -5.59 -15.47
N VAL A 91 -8.69 -5.06 -14.80
CA VAL A 91 -8.58 -3.60 -14.56
C VAL A 91 -8.40 -2.85 -15.89
N GLN A 92 -7.53 -3.33 -16.80
CA GLN A 92 -7.33 -2.72 -18.11
C GLN A 92 -8.62 -2.68 -18.94
N LYS A 93 -9.37 -3.78 -18.98
CA LYS A 93 -10.65 -3.84 -19.70
C LYS A 93 -11.63 -2.80 -19.15
N ARG A 94 -11.75 -2.70 -17.83
CA ARG A 94 -12.66 -1.73 -17.19
C ARG A 94 -12.28 -0.28 -17.44
N LEU A 95 -10.98 0.05 -17.44
CA LEU A 95 -10.52 1.39 -17.76
C LEU A 95 -10.77 1.74 -19.22
N LYS A 96 -10.58 0.80 -20.15
CA LYS A 96 -10.85 0.99 -21.58
C LYS A 96 -12.32 1.19 -21.87
N ASP A 97 -13.19 0.43 -21.20
CA ASP A 97 -14.65 0.49 -21.39
C ASP A 97 -15.31 1.59 -20.54
N CYS A 98 -14.51 2.40 -19.83
CA CYS A 98 -15.00 3.39 -18.89
C CYS A 98 -15.70 4.56 -19.59
N ASN A 99 -16.98 4.79 -19.29
CA ASN A 99 -17.70 5.96 -19.78
C ASN A 99 -17.56 7.15 -18.80
N ILE A 100 -16.67 8.08 -19.12
CA ILE A 100 -16.40 9.28 -18.30
C ILE A 100 -17.51 10.35 -18.34
N THR A 101 -18.57 10.16 -19.14
CA THR A 101 -19.73 11.07 -19.12
C THR A 101 -20.64 10.84 -17.91
N ASN A 102 -20.58 9.65 -17.32
CA ASN A 102 -21.41 9.27 -16.17
C ASN A 102 -20.66 9.53 -14.85
N SER A 103 -21.40 9.57 -13.75
CA SER A 103 -20.79 9.56 -12.41
C SER A 103 -19.97 8.28 -12.21
N PRO A 104 -18.75 8.37 -11.67
CA PRO A 104 -17.92 7.20 -11.38
C PRO A 104 -18.50 6.37 -10.23
N THR A 105 -18.33 5.06 -10.33
CA THR A 105 -18.63 4.11 -9.25
C THR A 105 -17.43 3.92 -8.31
N MET A 106 -17.65 3.27 -7.16
CA MET A 106 -16.57 2.85 -6.27
C MET A 106 -15.53 1.97 -6.99
N GLN A 107 -15.97 1.12 -7.92
CA GLN A 107 -15.10 0.30 -8.76
C GLN A 107 -14.19 1.17 -9.64
N ASN A 108 -14.74 2.22 -10.28
CA ASN A 108 -13.94 3.14 -11.09
C ASN A 108 -12.88 3.86 -10.26
N LEU A 109 -13.22 4.24 -9.01
CA LEU A 109 -12.25 4.81 -8.07
C LEU A 109 -11.10 3.82 -7.79
N MET A 110 -11.41 2.55 -7.53
CA MET A 110 -10.37 1.52 -7.27
C MET A 110 -9.50 1.27 -8.50
N ASP A 111 -10.10 1.18 -9.69
CA ASP A 111 -9.38 0.96 -10.95
C ASP A 111 -8.39 2.10 -11.22
N ILE A 112 -8.78 3.34 -10.98
CA ILE A 112 -7.91 4.51 -11.13
C ILE A 112 -6.84 4.56 -10.03
N MET A 113 -7.17 4.13 -8.81
CA MET A 113 -6.17 3.99 -7.75
C MET A 113 -5.10 2.96 -8.08
N ILE A 114 -5.49 1.82 -8.65
CA ILE A 114 -4.58 0.77 -9.14
C ILE A 114 -3.77 1.30 -10.32
N MET A 115 -4.44 1.88 -11.32
CA MET A 115 -3.80 2.45 -12.52
C MET A 115 -2.63 3.37 -12.15
N LEU A 116 -2.83 4.27 -11.18
CA LEU A 116 -1.85 5.27 -10.76
C LEU A 116 -0.96 4.79 -9.60
N SER A 117 -1.20 3.61 -9.03
CA SER A 117 -0.50 3.12 -7.83
C SER A 117 -0.57 4.12 -6.67
N ILE A 118 -1.75 4.68 -6.39
CA ILE A 118 -1.94 5.77 -5.41
C ILE A 118 -2.58 5.31 -4.10
N ARG A 119 -2.26 6.03 -3.02
CA ARG A 119 -2.98 5.88 -1.75
C ARG A 119 -4.31 6.60 -1.88
N SER A 120 -5.35 6.09 -1.22
CA SER A 120 -6.66 6.75 -1.15
C SER A 120 -6.55 8.21 -0.73
N ALA A 121 -5.72 8.51 0.28
CA ALA A 121 -5.55 9.88 0.79
C ALA A 121 -4.88 10.84 -0.21
N ASP A 122 -4.20 10.31 -1.23
CA ASP A 122 -3.47 11.11 -2.22
C ASP A 122 -4.33 11.41 -3.47
N VAL A 123 -5.48 10.72 -3.66
CA VAL A 123 -6.32 10.81 -4.87
C VAL A 123 -6.75 12.24 -5.17
N ALA A 124 -7.31 12.93 -4.17
CA ALA A 124 -7.85 14.30 -4.33
C ALA A 124 -6.78 15.32 -4.74
N ASN A 125 -5.52 15.08 -4.35
CA ASN A 125 -4.44 16.05 -4.50
C ASN A 125 -3.44 15.66 -5.60
N LEU A 126 -3.56 14.48 -6.20
CA LEU A 126 -2.65 14.04 -7.24
C LEU A 126 -2.78 14.95 -8.47
N CYS A 127 -1.65 15.49 -8.93
CA CYS A 127 -1.56 16.12 -10.26
C CYS A 127 -0.86 15.14 -11.21
N VAL A 128 -1.25 15.16 -12.48
CA VAL A 128 -0.57 14.42 -13.55
C VAL A 128 -0.22 15.47 -14.60
N ASP A 129 1.00 15.98 -14.52
CA ASP A 129 1.52 16.94 -15.49
C ASP A 129 2.48 16.22 -16.43
N TYR A 130 2.26 16.32 -17.73
CA TYR A 130 3.18 15.73 -18.70
C TYR A 130 4.48 16.54 -18.72
N TYR A 131 5.58 15.88 -18.35
CA TYR A 131 6.89 16.50 -18.28
C TYR A 131 7.85 15.77 -19.21
N LYS A 132 8.36 16.44 -20.25
CA LYS A 132 9.45 15.90 -21.07
C LYS A 132 10.78 16.25 -20.39
N PRO A 133 11.56 15.29 -19.87
CA PRO A 133 12.78 15.60 -19.12
C PRO A 133 13.83 16.29 -19.99
N SER A 134 14.54 17.26 -19.40
CA SER A 134 15.64 18.00 -20.04
C SER A 134 16.99 17.27 -19.98
N ASN A 135 17.16 16.29 -19.07
CA ASN A 135 18.39 15.52 -18.90
C ASN A 135 18.11 14.00 -18.80
N THR A 136 19.00 13.19 -19.39
CA THR A 136 18.96 11.73 -19.55
C THR A 136 19.65 10.94 -18.44
N ASP A 137 20.37 11.57 -17.50
CA ASP A 137 21.27 10.83 -16.58
C ASP A 137 20.56 9.84 -15.63
N TRP A 138 19.28 10.06 -15.32
CA TRP A 138 18.45 9.15 -14.53
C TRP A 138 17.34 8.47 -15.36
N TYR A 139 17.43 8.54 -16.71
CA TYR A 139 16.35 8.32 -17.66
C TYR A 139 16.81 7.53 -18.91
N ASP A 140 16.04 6.55 -19.36
CA ASP A 140 16.26 5.91 -20.67
C ASP A 140 15.15 6.36 -21.66
N PRO A 141 15.51 7.06 -22.75
CA PRO A 141 14.57 7.62 -23.72
C PRO A 141 13.71 6.63 -24.50
N LYS A 142 13.92 5.32 -24.34
CA LYS A 142 13.02 4.28 -24.85
C LYS A 142 11.71 4.15 -24.06
N TYR A 143 11.63 4.76 -22.88
CA TYR A 143 10.45 4.72 -22.02
C TYR A 143 9.55 5.94 -22.28
N SER A 144 8.31 5.72 -22.74
CA SER A 144 7.38 6.77 -23.19
C SER A 144 6.56 7.45 -22.06
N TRP A 145 6.99 7.39 -20.80
CA TRP A 145 6.15 7.76 -19.65
C TRP A 145 6.85 8.78 -18.73
N TYR A 146 6.48 10.05 -18.80
CA TYR A 146 6.84 11.02 -17.76
C TYR A 146 5.65 11.92 -17.45
N CYS A 147 4.86 11.45 -16.49
CA CYS A 147 3.97 12.32 -15.72
C CYS A 147 4.67 12.68 -14.42
N THR A 148 4.67 13.95 -14.05
CA THR A 148 5.07 14.39 -12.71
C THR A 148 3.83 14.51 -11.81
N GLY A 149 3.98 13.99 -10.59
CA GLY A 149 2.93 13.82 -9.60
C GLY A 149 2.86 14.88 -8.50
N TYR A 150 1.88 14.73 -7.60
CA TYR A 150 1.78 15.50 -6.36
C TYR A 150 3.02 15.41 -5.47
N ALA A 151 3.47 16.59 -5.01
CA ALA A 151 4.49 16.77 -4.01
C ALA A 151 3.87 16.83 -2.61
N LYS A 152 4.39 16.03 -1.67
CA LYS A 152 3.84 15.96 -0.29
C LYS A 152 3.91 17.30 0.44
N ASN A 153 4.89 18.14 0.11
CA ASN A 153 5.08 19.47 0.65
C ASN A 153 5.18 20.48 -0.47
N LYS A 154 4.85 21.76 -0.20
CA LYS A 154 5.06 22.86 -1.15
C LYS A 154 6.51 23.03 -1.61
N LYS A 155 7.47 22.51 -0.84
CA LYS A 155 8.91 22.55 -1.15
C LYS A 155 9.43 21.26 -1.81
N ASP A 156 8.60 20.21 -1.87
CA ASP A 156 8.99 18.96 -2.52
C ASP A 156 8.85 19.15 -4.03
N GLU A 157 9.83 18.68 -4.79
CA GLU A 157 9.68 18.59 -6.25
C GLU A 157 8.67 17.50 -6.61
N PRO A 158 7.79 17.74 -7.60
CA PRO A 158 6.95 16.72 -8.22
C PRO A 158 7.78 15.49 -8.61
N ARG A 159 7.27 14.30 -8.31
CA ARG A 159 8.00 13.05 -8.55
C ARG A 159 7.54 12.40 -9.84
N PRO A 160 8.45 11.78 -10.61
CA PRO A 160 8.04 10.96 -11.76
C PRO A 160 7.10 9.85 -11.33
N LEU A 161 6.13 9.55 -12.20
CA LEU A 161 5.11 8.53 -12.01
C LEU A 161 5.16 7.53 -13.17
N VAL A 162 5.25 6.24 -12.84
CA VAL A 162 4.84 5.16 -13.74
C VAL A 162 3.39 4.82 -13.44
N SER A 163 2.57 4.75 -14.49
CA SER A 163 1.19 4.31 -14.43
C SER A 163 1.01 3.03 -15.25
N MET A 164 -0.04 2.28 -14.95
CA MET A 164 -0.54 1.18 -15.77
C MET A 164 -1.00 1.69 -17.14
N GLU A 165 -1.66 2.85 -17.17
CA GLU A 165 -2.00 3.55 -18.42
C GLU A 165 -0.74 4.24 -18.97
N LYS A 166 -0.38 3.90 -20.22
CA LYS A 166 0.82 4.42 -20.91
C LYS A 166 0.58 5.80 -21.51
N ASP A 167 -0.67 6.13 -21.86
CA ASP A 167 -1.02 7.44 -22.36
C ASP A 167 -1.17 8.44 -21.19
N PRO A 168 -0.24 9.41 -21.04
CA PRO A 168 -0.29 10.38 -19.96
C PRO A 168 -1.53 11.29 -20.02
N LEU A 169 -2.09 11.53 -21.20
CA LEU A 169 -3.28 12.35 -21.37
C LEU A 169 -4.52 11.59 -20.87
N LEU A 170 -4.68 10.33 -21.28
CA LEU A 170 -5.78 9.48 -20.82
C LEU A 170 -5.74 9.26 -19.30
N ALA A 171 -4.56 8.97 -18.75
CA ALA A 171 -4.38 8.85 -17.29
C ALA A 171 -4.79 10.13 -16.55
N ARG A 172 -4.45 11.30 -17.10
CA ARG A 172 -4.85 12.60 -16.55
C ARG A 172 -6.35 12.84 -16.64
N GLU A 173 -6.97 12.50 -17.77
CA GLU A 173 -8.42 12.66 -17.96
C GLU A 173 -9.23 11.80 -16.97
N LEU A 174 -8.86 10.53 -16.81
CA LEU A 174 -9.47 9.62 -15.85
C LEU A 174 -9.31 10.10 -14.41
N LEU A 175 -8.13 10.62 -14.05
CA LEU A 175 -7.90 11.20 -12.72
C LEU A 175 -8.79 12.43 -12.48
N ILE A 176 -8.84 13.37 -13.44
CA ILE A 176 -9.67 14.58 -13.33
C ILE A 176 -11.15 14.21 -13.21
N TRP A 177 -11.60 13.20 -13.95
CA TRP A 177 -12.97 12.70 -13.87
C TRP A 177 -13.31 12.22 -12.45
N ILE A 178 -12.47 11.39 -11.83
CA ILE A 178 -12.66 10.98 -10.42
C ILE A 178 -12.62 12.18 -9.48
N GLN A 179 -11.63 13.07 -9.64
CA GLN A 179 -11.46 14.23 -8.75
C GLN A 179 -12.67 15.17 -8.77
N LYS A 180 -13.27 15.39 -9.94
CA LYS A 180 -14.50 16.17 -10.08
C LYS A 180 -15.70 15.54 -9.37
N ALA A 181 -15.74 14.21 -9.28
CA ALA A 181 -16.80 13.48 -8.60
C ALA A 181 -16.63 13.40 -7.08
N ILE A 182 -15.44 13.67 -6.54
CA ILE A 182 -15.14 13.55 -5.09
C ILE A 182 -16.18 14.27 -4.21
N PRO A 183 -16.58 15.53 -4.46
CA PRO A 183 -17.52 16.21 -3.56
C PRO A 183 -18.88 15.52 -3.41
N ASN A 184 -19.33 14.79 -4.44
CA ASN A 184 -20.67 14.23 -4.50
C ASN A 184 -20.66 12.71 -4.28
N GLU A 185 -19.78 11.99 -4.99
CA GLU A 185 -19.75 10.52 -5.00
C GLU A 185 -18.80 9.96 -3.95
N PHE A 186 -17.71 10.68 -3.63
CA PHE A 186 -16.66 10.21 -2.72
C PHE A 186 -16.33 11.24 -1.62
N PRO A 187 -17.31 11.81 -0.90
CA PRO A 187 -17.05 12.88 0.07
C PRO A 187 -16.12 12.44 1.21
N PHE A 188 -16.00 11.12 1.45
CA PHE A 188 -15.05 10.54 2.40
C PHE A 188 -13.58 10.72 2.02
N LEU A 189 -13.28 11.08 0.76
CA LEU A 189 -11.93 11.44 0.29
C LEU A 189 -11.54 12.89 0.60
N ILE A 190 -12.51 13.73 1.03
CA ILE A 190 -12.23 15.10 1.46
C ILE A 190 -11.53 15.03 2.82
N ARG A 191 -10.42 15.77 2.92
CA ARG A 191 -9.68 15.88 4.18
C ARG A 191 -10.52 16.59 5.23
N ASP A 192 -10.56 16.03 6.43
CA ASP A 192 -11.17 16.70 7.56
C ASP A 192 -10.29 17.85 8.07
N LYS A 193 -10.75 18.50 9.14
CA LYS A 193 -10.04 19.61 9.80
C LYS A 193 -8.63 19.24 10.30
N ASP A 194 -8.38 17.96 10.56
CA ASP A 194 -7.12 17.42 11.06
C ASP A 194 -6.21 16.99 9.88
N GLY A 195 -6.73 17.07 8.64
CA GLY A 195 -6.02 16.74 7.42
C GLY A 195 -6.16 15.28 7.01
N ASP A 196 -6.97 14.50 7.71
CA ASP A 196 -7.12 13.05 7.51
C ASP A 196 -8.24 12.72 6.53
N VAL A 197 -8.09 11.60 5.84
CA VAL A 197 -9.06 11.07 4.88
C VAL A 197 -9.73 9.84 5.45
N ASN A 198 -11.06 9.77 5.37
CA ASN A 198 -11.82 8.61 5.84
C ASN A 198 -11.76 7.47 4.82
N VAL A 199 -10.80 6.56 4.98
CA VAL A 199 -10.65 5.39 4.11
C VAL A 199 -11.61 4.23 4.42
N HIS A 200 -12.46 4.37 5.46
CA HIS A 200 -13.34 3.28 5.89
C HIS A 200 -14.31 2.81 4.81
N PRO A 201 -14.97 3.69 4.02
CA PRO A 201 -15.84 3.24 2.93
C PRO A 201 -15.12 2.39 1.89
N ILE A 202 -13.86 2.72 1.57
CA ILE A 202 -13.03 1.94 0.66
C ILE A 202 -12.74 0.56 1.26
N ASN A 203 -12.27 0.51 2.51
CA ASN A 203 -11.95 -0.75 3.16
C ASN A 203 -13.19 -1.65 3.31
N ASN A 204 -14.37 -1.08 3.54
CA ASN A 204 -15.61 -1.85 3.60
C ASN A 204 -15.96 -2.48 2.24
N PHE A 205 -15.76 -1.74 1.15
CA PHE A 205 -15.92 -2.29 -0.21
C PHE A 205 -14.90 -3.41 -0.48
N LEU A 206 -13.66 -3.25 -0.01
CA LEU A 206 -12.59 -4.21 -0.26
C LEU A 206 -12.66 -5.47 0.62
N ALA A 207 -13.43 -5.43 1.71
CA ALA A 207 -13.54 -6.54 2.65
C ALA A 207 -14.02 -7.84 1.99
N ILE A 208 -14.89 -7.76 0.97
CA ILE A 208 -15.37 -8.92 0.22
C ILE A 208 -14.26 -9.61 -0.59
N TYR A 209 -13.19 -8.87 -0.90
CA TYR A 209 -12.02 -9.38 -1.61
C TYR A 209 -10.89 -9.76 -0.65
N GLY A 210 -11.09 -9.65 0.66
CA GLY A 210 -10.08 -9.98 1.67
C GLY A 210 -8.88 -9.03 1.72
N ILE A 211 -8.97 -7.84 1.10
CA ILE A 211 -7.85 -6.87 1.05
C ILE A 211 -8.22 -5.52 1.67
N SER A 212 -7.21 -4.69 1.94
CA SER A 212 -7.38 -3.31 2.40
C SER A 212 -6.91 -2.30 1.34
N SER A 213 -7.28 -1.03 1.51
CA SER A 213 -6.90 0.06 0.58
C SER A 213 -5.40 0.22 0.36
N SER A 214 -4.55 -0.20 1.30
CA SER A 214 -3.09 -0.20 1.09
C SER A 214 -2.62 -1.20 0.04
N TYR A 215 -3.38 -2.28 -0.19
CA TYR A 215 -3.03 -3.31 -1.16
C TYR A 215 -3.28 -2.89 -2.60
N LEU A 216 -4.28 -2.06 -2.88
CA LEU A 216 -4.54 -1.51 -4.23
C LEU A 216 -3.30 -0.83 -4.81
N ARG A 217 -2.55 -0.15 -3.94
CA ARG A 217 -1.30 0.52 -4.32
C ARG A 217 -0.19 -0.46 -4.68
N LYS A 218 -0.13 -1.62 -4.02
CA LYS A 218 0.82 -2.71 -4.34
C LYS A 218 0.45 -3.37 -5.66
N ILE A 219 -0.82 -3.74 -5.83
CA ILE A 219 -1.36 -4.28 -7.09
C ILE A 219 -1.03 -3.34 -8.26
N GLY A 220 -1.28 -2.04 -8.08
CA GLY A 220 -0.94 -1.04 -9.09
C GLY A 220 0.54 -1.03 -9.48
N SER A 221 1.45 -1.14 -8.50
CA SER A 221 2.89 -1.18 -8.81
C SER A 221 3.29 -2.45 -9.53
N ASP A 222 2.68 -3.59 -9.21
CA ASP A 222 2.94 -4.87 -9.88
C ASP A 222 2.47 -4.82 -11.33
N HIS A 223 1.24 -4.32 -11.56
CA HIS A 223 0.69 -4.10 -12.90
C HIS A 223 1.56 -3.18 -13.74
N ALA A 224 2.06 -2.09 -13.15
CA ALA A 224 3.00 -1.20 -13.81
C ALA A 224 4.32 -1.93 -14.19
N ILE A 225 4.88 -2.76 -13.31
CA ILE A 225 6.10 -3.53 -13.62
C ILE A 225 5.88 -4.45 -14.82
N ILE A 226 4.74 -5.14 -14.88
CA ILE A 226 4.38 -6.06 -15.98
C ILE A 226 4.25 -5.29 -17.30
N ILE A 227 3.44 -4.22 -17.32
CA ILE A 227 3.16 -3.42 -18.51
C ILE A 227 4.41 -2.77 -19.12
N HIS A 228 5.36 -2.38 -18.27
CA HIS A 228 6.61 -1.75 -18.66
C HIS A 228 7.77 -2.75 -18.83
N GLU A 229 7.44 -4.04 -18.89
CA GLU A 229 8.34 -5.16 -19.14
C GLU A 229 9.56 -5.15 -18.21
N GLY A 230 9.35 -5.16 -16.89
CA GLY A 230 10.39 -5.41 -15.91
C GLY A 230 11.01 -6.80 -16.07
N LYS A 231 12.03 -6.95 -16.92
CA LYS A 231 12.69 -8.24 -17.23
C LYS A 231 13.77 -8.64 -16.21
N THR A 232 14.28 -7.70 -15.43
CA THR A 232 15.39 -7.90 -14.48
C THR A 232 14.99 -7.35 -13.12
N ARG A 233 15.46 -7.96 -12.02
CA ARG A 233 15.19 -7.50 -10.66
C ARG A 233 15.49 -6.01 -10.45
N SER A 234 16.61 -5.51 -10.98
CA SER A 234 16.97 -4.09 -10.92
C SER A 234 15.97 -3.19 -11.63
N LYS A 235 15.53 -3.57 -12.84
CA LYS A 235 14.47 -2.88 -13.59
C LYS A 235 13.12 -2.93 -12.86
N CYS A 236 12.73 -4.07 -12.30
CA CYS A 236 11.51 -4.19 -11.49
C CYS A 236 11.56 -3.25 -10.28
N ASN A 237 12.67 -3.24 -9.54
CA ASN A 237 12.87 -2.35 -8.39
C ASN A 237 12.78 -0.88 -8.80
N ARG A 238 13.35 -0.50 -9.95
CA ARG A 238 13.26 0.87 -10.47
C ARG A 238 11.83 1.24 -10.86
N LEU A 239 11.12 0.38 -11.59
CA LEU A 239 9.73 0.60 -11.99
C LEU A 239 8.80 0.70 -10.77
N CYS A 240 8.98 -0.19 -9.79
CA CYS A 240 8.27 -0.16 -8.52
C CYS A 240 8.49 1.17 -7.79
N LYS A 241 9.75 1.61 -7.64
CA LYS A 241 10.10 2.89 -7.01
C LYS A 241 9.42 4.08 -7.69
N LEU A 242 9.30 4.05 -9.02
CA LEU A 242 8.65 5.12 -9.79
C LEU A 242 7.12 5.05 -9.71
N ALA A 243 6.51 3.87 -9.81
CA ALA A 243 5.07 3.68 -9.59
C ALA A 243 4.65 4.12 -8.19
N LEU A 244 5.46 3.80 -7.18
CA LEU A 244 5.24 4.18 -5.79
C LEU A 244 5.78 5.59 -5.44
N ARG A 245 6.32 6.35 -6.40
CA ARG A 245 6.81 7.73 -6.21
C ARG A 245 7.81 7.85 -5.04
N TYR A 246 8.70 6.87 -4.88
CA TYR A 246 9.76 6.92 -3.87
C TYR A 246 10.84 7.94 -4.27
N LYS A 247 11.46 8.55 -3.25
CA LYS A 247 12.54 9.52 -3.47
C LYS A 247 13.79 8.73 -3.87
N ILE A 248 14.29 8.97 -5.08
CA ILE A 248 15.36 8.16 -5.72
C ILE A 248 16.71 8.23 -4.96
N ASN A 249 16.87 9.15 -4.01
CA ASN A 249 18.09 9.30 -3.19
C ASN A 249 17.95 8.86 -1.72
N ARG A 250 16.85 8.19 -1.35
CA ARG A 250 16.84 7.41 -0.09
C ARG A 250 17.11 5.97 -0.47
N GLU A 251 18.11 5.38 0.19
CA GLU A 251 18.21 3.94 0.40
C GLU A 251 16.87 3.47 0.98
N ALA A 252 15.95 3.12 0.10
CA ALA A 252 14.66 2.56 0.44
C ALA A 252 14.67 1.14 -0.13
N SER A 253 14.81 0.20 0.80
CA SER A 253 14.34 -1.17 0.80
C SER A 253 14.30 -1.86 -0.58
N ASP A 254 15.20 -2.82 -0.77
CA ASP A 254 15.19 -3.77 -1.89
C ASP A 254 14.02 -4.79 -1.80
N HIS A 255 12.97 -4.49 -1.04
CA HIS A 255 12.05 -5.49 -0.48
C HIS A 255 10.62 -5.48 -1.06
N TYR A 256 10.45 -5.20 -2.35
CA TYR A 256 9.21 -5.60 -3.02
C TYR A 256 9.45 -6.87 -3.85
N SER A 257 8.94 -7.98 -3.35
CA SER A 257 8.83 -9.25 -4.08
C SER A 257 8.07 -8.98 -5.38
N VAL A 258 8.68 -9.33 -6.51
CA VAL A 258 7.99 -9.39 -7.80
C VAL A 258 6.92 -10.46 -7.65
N MET A 259 5.66 -10.08 -7.81
CA MET A 259 4.53 -10.99 -7.79
C MET A 259 4.80 -12.19 -8.72
N ASN A 260 4.63 -13.42 -8.20
CA ASN A 260 4.43 -14.59 -9.04
C ASN A 260 3.05 -14.47 -9.69
N ASN A 261 2.95 -13.63 -10.72
CA ASN A 261 1.85 -13.80 -11.66
C ASN A 261 2.07 -15.18 -12.26
N ARG A 262 1.20 -16.13 -11.90
CA ARG A 262 0.96 -17.27 -12.77
C ARG A 262 0.61 -16.68 -14.12
N LEU A 263 1.59 -16.64 -15.03
CA LEU A 263 1.25 -16.60 -16.44
C LEU A 263 0.24 -17.72 -16.61
N ASN A 264 -0.96 -17.39 -17.11
CA ASN A 264 -1.86 -18.38 -17.67
C ASN A 264 -1.18 -18.98 -18.91
N THR A 265 -0.15 -19.79 -18.69
CA THR A 265 0.29 -20.79 -19.64
C THR A 265 -0.58 -22.00 -19.36
N PRO A 266 -1.41 -22.47 -20.31
CA PRO A 266 -2.01 -23.79 -20.17
C PRO A 266 -0.85 -24.75 -19.86
N ALA A 267 -1.02 -25.58 -18.83
CA ALA A 267 -0.05 -26.63 -18.51
C ALA A 267 0.36 -27.31 -19.83
N PRO A 268 1.67 -27.48 -20.11
CA PRO A 268 2.07 -28.23 -21.27
C PRO A 268 1.40 -29.60 -21.15
N LYS A 269 0.57 -29.93 -22.14
CA LYS A 269 0.03 -31.27 -22.29
C LYS A 269 1.25 -32.20 -22.21
N GLN A 270 1.21 -33.15 -21.29
CA GLN A 270 2.16 -34.26 -21.29
C GLN A 270 2.08 -34.91 -22.66
N GLU A 271 3.03 -34.57 -23.53
CA GLU A 271 3.37 -35.41 -24.66
C GLU A 271 4.18 -36.56 -24.08
N ASN A 272 3.58 -37.75 -24.19
CA ASN A 272 4.25 -39.01 -23.91
C ASN A 272 5.54 -39.08 -24.74
N SER A 273 6.68 -39.22 -24.07
CA SER A 273 7.84 -39.85 -24.70
C SER A 273 8.47 -40.81 -23.71
N GLU A 274 8.28 -42.09 -24.02
CA GLU A 274 9.18 -43.21 -23.77
C GLU A 274 10.61 -42.76 -23.43
N VAL A 275 11.06 -43.04 -22.21
CA VAL A 275 12.40 -43.60 -21.94
C VAL A 275 12.28 -44.39 -20.62
N GLU A 276 12.22 -45.70 -20.80
CA GLU A 276 12.50 -46.72 -19.80
C GLU A 276 13.93 -46.55 -19.23
N ASP A 277 14.14 -47.23 -18.10
CA ASP A 277 15.44 -47.60 -17.55
C ASP A 277 16.24 -46.53 -16.81
N ILE A 278 16.29 -46.76 -15.50
CA ILE A 278 17.49 -46.81 -14.63
C ILE A 278 17.05 -46.28 -13.25
N ILE A 279 16.76 -47.19 -12.33
CA ILE A 279 17.20 -47.24 -10.92
C ILE A 279 16.64 -48.56 -10.36
N ASP A 280 17.23 -49.66 -10.82
CA ASP A 280 17.34 -50.92 -10.08
C ASP A 280 18.84 -51.10 -9.84
N LEU A 281 19.38 -50.47 -8.80
CA LEU A 281 20.69 -50.80 -8.24
C LEU A 281 20.81 -50.13 -6.86
N TYR A 282 21.11 -50.94 -5.84
CA TYR A 282 21.14 -50.65 -4.39
C TYR A 282 19.73 -50.61 -3.75
N GLY A 283 19.18 -51.69 -3.17
CA GLY A 283 19.80 -52.78 -2.44
C GLY A 283 19.57 -52.57 -0.93
N GLU A 284 18.34 -52.80 -0.45
CA GLU A 284 18.07 -52.98 0.98
C GLU A 284 18.00 -54.48 1.27
N ILE A 285 19.00 -54.89 2.05
CA ILE A 285 19.14 -56.20 2.69
C ILE A 285 18.30 -56.19 3.97
N SER A 286 17.65 -57.33 4.20
CA SER A 286 17.09 -57.88 5.45
C SER A 286 16.09 -57.05 6.24
N ASP A 287 14.91 -57.65 6.45
CA ASP A 287 14.50 -57.98 7.81
C ASP A 287 13.86 -59.37 7.81
N ASP A 288 14.43 -60.24 8.65
CA ASP A 288 13.83 -61.48 9.12
C ASP A 288 12.55 -61.15 9.91
N ASP A 289 11.45 -61.82 9.62
CA ASP A 289 10.56 -62.39 10.63
C ASP A 289 9.51 -63.32 9.98
N ASN A 290 9.57 -64.60 10.42
CA ASN A 290 8.75 -65.79 10.13
C ASN A 290 8.99 -66.60 8.85
#